data_AF-A0A1E3P4Y6-F1
#
_entry.id   AF-A0A1E3P4Y6-F1
#
_cell.length_a   1.000
_cell.length_b   1.000
_cell.length_c   1.000
_cell.angle_alpha   90.00
_cell.angle_beta   90.00
_cell.angle_gamma   90.00
#
_symmetry.space_group_name_H-M   'P 1'
#
loop_
_entity.id
_entity.type
_entity.pdbx_description
1 polymer ?
#
loop_
_entity_poly.entity_id
_entity_poly.type
_entity_poly.pdbx_seq_one_letter_code
_entity_poly.pdbx_strand_id
1 'polypeptide(L)'
;MSNIVKVFNPPESRDLEPKEYENCLPCQIMATVTAIGAGIWFTSGQLFDDSKLSKTENLKKNPIWWRYFIRGSGYGLIGYGVFRGTEGWLWNDKPVNDEKRI
;
A
#
# COMPACT_ATOMS: atom_id res chain seq x y z
N MET A 1 -5.21 -4.22 27.70
CA MET A 1 -3.78 -4.34 28.05
C MET A 1 -3.05 -5.02 26.91
N SER A 2 -2.18 -4.30 26.20
CA SER A 2 -1.37 -4.85 25.11
C SER A 2 -0.27 -5.73 25.68
N ASN A 3 -0.21 -7.00 25.25
CA ASN A 3 0.74 -7.97 25.77
C ASN A 3 1.75 -8.31 24.66
N ILE A 4 3.00 -7.86 24.82
CA ILE A 4 4.06 -8.03 23.82
C ILE A 4 4.39 -9.50 23.53
N VAL A 5 4.01 -10.41 24.43
CA VAL A 5 4.14 -11.86 24.24
C VAL A 5 3.29 -12.36 23.06
N LYS A 6 2.16 -11.70 22.76
CA LYS A 6 1.27 -12.08 21.65
C LYS A 6 1.85 -11.78 20.26
N VAL A 7 2.94 -11.01 20.17
CA VAL A 7 3.64 -10.76 18.91
C VAL A 7 4.51 -11.97 18.52
N PHE A 8 5.10 -12.64 19.51
CA PHE A 8 6.00 -13.78 19.29
C PHE A 8 5.31 -15.14 19.39
N ASN A 9 4.12 -15.19 19.99
CA ASN A 9 3.23 -16.35 19.95
C ASN A 9 1.83 -15.89 19.54
N PRO A 10 1.60 -15.65 18.23
CA PRO A 10 0.28 -15.27 17.77
C PRO A 10 -0.72 -16.41 18.05
N PRO A 11 -1.99 -16.09 18.34
CA PRO A 11 -3.03 -17.10 18.43
C PRO A 11 -3.12 -17.88 17.11
N GLU A 12 -3.54 -19.14 17.19
CA GLU A 12 -3.72 -19.98 16.01
C GLU A 12 -4.61 -19.30 14.97
N SER A 13 -4.26 -19.47 13.70
CA SER A 13 -5.05 -18.94 12.59
C SER A 13 -6.45 -19.55 12.65
N ARG A 14 -7.45 -18.70 12.87
CA ARG A 14 -8.86 -19.06 12.80
C ARG A 14 -9.56 -18.21 11.75
N ASP A 15 -10.66 -18.72 11.23
CA ASP A 15 -11.56 -17.89 10.43
C ASP A 15 -12.17 -16.79 11.32
N LEU A 16 -12.19 -15.58 10.78
CA LEU A 16 -12.77 -14.41 11.42
C LEU A 16 -14.24 -14.35 11.04
N GLU A 17 -15.11 -14.09 12.02
CA GLU A 17 -16.52 -13.85 11.72
C GLU A 17 -16.67 -12.50 10.98
N PRO A 18 -17.70 -12.34 10.13
CA PRO A 18 -17.96 -11.10 9.38
C PRO A 18 -17.91 -9.80 10.18
N LYS A 19 -18.37 -9.85 11.43
CA LYS A 19 -18.40 -8.71 12.35
C LYS A 19 -17.01 -8.28 12.82
N GLU A 20 -16.03 -9.18 12.79
CA GLU A 20 -14.67 -8.92 13.29
C GLU A 20 -13.81 -8.17 12.27
N TYR A 21 -14.14 -8.26 10.98
CA TYR A 21 -13.47 -7.52 9.90
C TYR A 21 -14.36 -6.45 9.25
N GLU A 22 -15.52 -6.16 9.83
CA GLU A 22 -16.45 -5.16 9.30
C GLU A 22 -15.85 -3.74 9.36
N ASN A 23 -14.99 -3.48 10.35
CA ASN A 23 -14.30 -2.19 10.55
C ASN A 23 -12.89 -2.16 9.94
N CYS A 24 -12.75 -2.54 8.67
CA CYS A 24 -11.46 -2.49 7.96
C CYS A 24 -11.06 -1.07 7.50
N LEU A 25 -11.82 -0.02 7.83
CA LEU A 25 -11.55 1.34 7.37
C LEU A 25 -10.12 1.83 7.68
N PRO A 26 -9.55 1.64 8.88
CA PRO A 26 -8.17 2.04 9.15
C PRO A 26 -7.16 1.27 8.31
N CYS A 27 -7.38 -0.04 8.12
CA CYS A 27 -6.52 -0.89 7.29
C CYS A 27 -6.57 -0.45 5.82
N GLN A 28 -7.75 -0.11 5.30
CA GLN A 28 -7.95 0.36 3.94
C GLN A 28 -7.30 1.73 3.72
N ILE A 29 -7.44 2.66 4.68
CA ILE A 29 -6.77 3.96 4.64
C ILE A 29 -5.25 3.76 4.61
N MET A 30 -4.70 2.95 5.51
CA MET A 30 -3.25 2.70 5.54
C MET A 30 -2.76 2.05 4.25
N ALA A 31 -3.46 1.02 3.74
CA ALA A 31 -3.11 0.39 2.48
C ALA A 31 -3.11 1.40 1.31
N THR A 32 -4.12 2.27 1.25
CA THR A 32 -4.27 3.30 0.21
C THR A 32 -3.15 4.34 0.29
N VAL A 33 -2.92 4.90 1.47
CA VAL A 33 -1.90 5.92 1.70
C VAL A 33 -0.51 5.37 1.43
N THR A 34 -0.20 4.15 1.91
CA THR A 34 1.10 3.52 1.66
C THR A 34 1.29 3.20 0.19
N ALA A 35 0.29 2.66 -0.50
CA ALA A 35 0.39 2.35 -1.93
C ALA A 35 0.59 3.61 -2.77
N ILE A 36 -0.21 4.66 -2.56
CA ILE A 36 -0.08 5.93 -3.29
C ILE A 36 1.25 6.60 -2.94
N GLY A 37 1.61 6.69 -1.66
CA GLY A 37 2.85 7.32 -1.21
C GLY A 37 4.10 6.64 -1.78
N ALA A 38 4.18 5.32 -1.67
CA ALA A 38 5.27 4.54 -2.26
C ALA A 38 5.28 4.62 -3.79
N GLY A 39 4.09 4.60 -4.42
CA GLY A 39 3.95 4.71 -5.86
C GLY A 39 4.44 6.06 -6.42
N ILE A 40 4.10 7.16 -5.75
CA ILE A 40 4.60 8.50 -6.09
C ILE A 40 6.13 8.54 -5.91
N TRP A 41 6.65 7.99 -4.81
CA TRP A 41 8.09 7.94 -4.56
C TRP A 41 8.83 7.14 -5.64
N PHE A 42 8.28 6.02 -6.10
CA PHE A 42 8.91 5.18 -7.13
C PHE A 42 8.83 5.79 -8.53
N THR A 43 7.73 6.47 -8.86
CA THR A 43 7.55 7.13 -10.16
C THR A 43 8.42 8.39 -10.31
N SER A 44 8.68 9.13 -9.22
CA SER A 44 9.50 10.34 -9.23
C SER A 44 10.91 10.11 -9.79
N GLY A 45 11.47 8.92 -9.55
CA GLY A 45 12.84 8.58 -9.93
C GLY A 45 13.91 9.10 -8.95
N GLN A 46 13.49 9.71 -7.84
CA GLN A 46 14.38 10.22 -6.79
C GLN A 46 15.23 9.11 -6.16
N LEU A 47 14.75 7.85 -6.17
CA LEU A 47 15.50 6.66 -5.77
C LEU A 47 16.84 6.47 -6.50
N PHE A 48 16.97 7.02 -7.71
CA PHE A 48 18.16 6.87 -8.53
C PHE A 48 18.93 8.17 -8.69
N ASP A 49 18.52 9.23 -7.98
CA ASP A 49 19.24 10.50 -7.99
C ASP A 49 20.33 10.46 -6.92
N ASP A 50 21.59 10.44 -7.37
CA ASP A 50 22.76 10.43 -6.48
C ASP A 50 23.75 11.48 -6.97
N SER A 51 23.87 12.56 -6.20
CA SER A 51 24.74 13.70 -6.50
C SER A 51 26.23 13.38 -6.36
N LYS A 52 26.59 12.25 -5.75
CA LYS A 52 27.98 11.81 -5.57
C LYS A 52 28.49 10.94 -6.72
N LEU A 53 27.61 10.38 -7.54
CA LEU A 53 27.97 9.48 -8.64
C LEU A 53 27.95 10.20 -9.98
N SER A 54 28.95 9.93 -10.82
CA SER A 54 28.87 10.29 -12.23
C SER A 54 27.69 9.58 -12.89
N LYS A 55 27.06 10.23 -13.86
CA LYS A 55 25.91 9.69 -14.61
C LYS A 55 26.19 8.29 -15.17
N THR A 56 27.42 8.05 -15.64
CA THR A 56 27.84 6.75 -16.19
C THR A 56 27.98 5.67 -15.13
N GLU A 57 28.50 6.02 -13.95
CA GLU A 57 28.62 5.08 -12.82
C GLU A 57 27.25 4.72 -12.24
N ASN A 58 26.36 5.70 -12.13
CA ASN A 58 24.98 5.48 -11.70
C ASN A 58 24.20 4.63 -12.71
N LEU A 59 24.43 4.78 -14.02
CA LEU A 59 23.84 3.91 -15.05
C LEU A 59 24.38 2.47 -15.01
N LYS A 60 25.64 2.26 -14.59
CA LYS A 60 26.19 0.92 -14.38
C LYS A 60 25.56 0.21 -13.18
N LYS A 61 25.34 0.92 -12.08
CA LYS A 61 24.71 0.38 -10.86
C LYS A 61 23.20 0.19 -11.03
N ASN A 62 22.54 1.15 -11.68
CA ASN A 62 21.10 1.20 -11.89
C ASN A 62 20.81 1.24 -13.40
N PRO A 63 20.79 0.08 -14.08
CA PRO A 63 20.56 0.02 -15.51
C PRO A 63 19.16 0.51 -15.89
N ILE A 64 19.00 0.95 -17.14
CA ILE A 64 17.79 1.61 -17.63
C ILE A 64 16.54 0.74 -17.45
N TRP A 65 16.63 -0.57 -17.74
CA TRP A 65 15.51 -1.50 -17.60
C TRP A 65 15.01 -1.57 -16.14
N TRP A 66 15.93 -1.54 -15.16
CA TRP A 66 15.60 -1.57 -13.74
C TRP A 66 14.88 -0.30 -13.31
N ARG A 67 15.35 0.86 -13.80
CA ARG A 67 14.69 2.15 -13.54
C ARG A 67 13.26 2.17 -14.10
N TYR A 68 13.04 1.62 -15.29
CA TYR A 68 11.70 1.50 -15.87
C TYR A 68 10.82 0.52 -15.10
N PHE A 69 11.36 -0.60 -14.63
CA PHE A 69 10.63 -1.54 -13.80
C PHE A 69 10.14 -0.89 -12.51
N ILE A 70 11.00 -0.18 -11.78
CA ILE A 70 10.64 0.53 -10.54
C ILE A 70 9.62 1.64 -10.81
N ARG A 71 9.77 2.42 -11.90
CA ARG A 71 8.76 3.41 -12.27
C ARG A 71 7.42 2.77 -12.63
N GLY A 72 7.45 1.67 -13.38
CA GLY A 72 6.27 0.90 -13.75
C GLY A 72 5.53 0.33 -12.53
N SER A 73 6.27 -0.25 -11.57
CA SER A 73 5.68 -0.73 -10.31
C SER A 73 5.11 0.42 -9.48
N GLY A 74 5.73 1.60 -9.52
CA GLY A 74 5.20 2.81 -8.91
C GLY A 74 3.83 3.22 -9.47
N TYR A 75 3.66 3.24 -10.80
CA TYR A 75 2.34 3.48 -11.41
C TYR A 75 1.33 2.40 -11.02
N GLY A 76 1.77 1.13 -10.96
CA GLY A 76 0.94 0.03 -10.49
C GLY A 76 0.47 0.22 -9.05
N LEU A 77 1.34 0.69 -8.15
CA LEU A 77 0.99 0.99 -6.76
C LEU A 77 0.00 2.14 -6.64
N ILE A 78 0.14 3.20 -7.46
CA ILE A 78 -0.84 4.29 -7.50
C ILE A 78 -2.20 3.75 -7.95
N GLY A 79 -2.24 2.98 -9.04
CA GLY A 79 -3.47 2.38 -9.55
C GLY A 79 -4.13 1.45 -8.52
N TYR A 80 -3.33 0.61 -7.85
CA TYR A 80 -3.80 -0.27 -6.78
C TYR A 80 -4.32 0.51 -5.57
N GLY A 81 -3.63 1.58 -5.17
CA GLY A 81 -4.05 2.44 -4.08
C GLY A 81 -5.38 3.12 -4.38
N VAL A 82 -5.55 3.68 -5.59
CA VAL A 82 -6.84 4.24 -6.03
C VAL A 82 -7.91 3.15 -6.00
N PHE A 83 -7.64 1.97 -6.56
CA PHE A 83 -8.56 0.85 -6.56
C PHE A 83 -9.03 0.50 -5.14
N ARG A 84 -8.11 0.23 -4.21
CA ARG A 84 -8.48 -0.12 -2.84
C ARG A 84 -9.11 1.04 -2.07
N GLY A 85 -8.71 2.28 -2.35
CA GLY A 85 -9.23 3.46 -1.68
C GLY A 85 -10.69 3.76 -2.01
N THR A 86 -11.13 3.43 -3.22
CA THR A 86 -12.51 3.68 -3.66
C THR A 86 -13.44 2.47 -3.50
N GLU A 87 -12.93 1.36 -2.98
CA GLU A 87 -13.74 0.19 -2.60
C GLU A 87 -14.71 0.53 -1.46
N GLY A 88 -15.98 0.16 -1.60
CA GLY A 88 -17.07 0.50 -0.68
C GLY A 88 -17.64 1.92 -0.86
N TRP A 89 -17.07 2.72 -1.77
CA TRP A 89 -17.59 4.04 -2.15
C TRP A 89 -18.05 4.12 -3.61
N LEU A 90 -17.24 3.62 -4.56
CA LEU A 90 -17.60 3.58 -5.99
C LEU A 90 -18.09 2.19 -6.45
N TRP A 91 -17.71 1.13 -5.75
CA TRP A 91 -18.10 -0.26 -6.06
C TRP A 91 -18.02 -1.12 -4.81
N ASN A 92 -18.57 -2.34 -4.89
CA ASN A 92 -18.71 -3.24 -3.74
C ASN A 92 -19.60 -2.65 -2.64
N ASP A 93 -20.61 -1.85 -3.03
CA ASP A 93 -21.63 -1.35 -2.13
C ASP A 93 -22.42 -2.53 -1.56
N LYS A 94 -22.13 -2.92 -0.32
CA LYS A 94 -23.07 -3.74 0.44
C LYS A 94 -24.32 -2.88 0.68
N PRO A 95 -25.54 -3.42 0.54
CA PRO A 95 -26.75 -2.65 0.83
C PRO A 95 -26.68 -2.14 2.27
N VAL A 96 -26.67 -0.82 2.40
CA VAL A 96 -26.67 -0.07 3.66
C VAL A 96 -28.02 -0.33 4.32
N ASN A 97 -28.07 -1.32 5.20
CA ASN A 97 -29.12 -1.39 6.21
C ASN A 97 -28.52 -0.90 7.54
N ASP A 98 -28.82 0.37 7.78
CA ASP A 98 -29.00 1.04 9.07
C ASP A 98 -27.80 1.29 9.99
N GLU A 99 -27.59 2.59 10.20
CA GLU A 99 -27.41 3.18 11.52
C GLU A 99 -26.03 3.00 12.17
N LYS A 100 -25.03 3.73 11.64
CA LYS A 100 -24.26 4.74 12.39
C LYS A 100 -23.14 5.29 11.52
N ARG A 101 -23.51 6.30 10.72
CA ARG A 101 -22.56 7.28 10.20
C ARG A 101 -22.38 8.34 11.30
N ILE A 102 -21.33 8.19 12.12
CA ILE A 102 -20.48 9.18 12.83
C ILE A 102 -19.65 8.39 13.85
#